data_AF-F3FL14-F1
#
_entry.id   AF-F3FL14-F1
#
_cell.length_a   1.000
_cell.length_b   1.000
_cell.length_c   1.000
_cell.angle_alpha   90.00
_cell.angle_beta   90.00
_cell.angle_gamma   90.00
#
_symmetry.space_group_name_H-M   'P 1'
#
loop_
_entity.id
_entity.type
_entity.pdbx_description
1 polymer ?
#
loop_
_entity_poly.entity_id
_entity_poly.type
_entity_poly.pdbx_seq_one_letter_code
_entity_poly.pdbx_strand_id
1 'polypeptide(L)'
;MWGALNIFNTDVRGFASQGKGGQGIFASGANVLIADKSHVTGDMNGINLVDGSGNGVVDGNKSVTVIDRSIVEGLGGAAIKVNQRVAFDIEADIAVQNQSELWSGNGNLLEVEDHSTANFNVDNSTLNGNLVADDTSTLNITLQNGAQLNGDIVNGSRLAITSGSHWQMQGDNAVRSLSLQGGRVSFADEGFHTLSLNELSGAGTFGLRVDLDNGVGDLIDVNGQASGQFGLRVRNTGRRLCLPTWHRSRWCIPKVATRNSACWADGSTWAPIRICWSSRAMTGSSSVNTRS
;
A
#
# COMPACT_ATOMS: atom_id res chain seq x y z
N MET A 1 18.92 21.12 19.55
CA MET A 1 19.08 21.65 18.18
C MET A 1 18.91 20.46 17.26
N TRP A 2 17.83 20.42 16.47
CA TRP A 2 17.52 19.29 15.60
C TRP A 2 18.51 19.35 14.44
N GLY A 3 19.31 18.30 14.23
CA GLY A 3 20.29 18.28 13.15
C GLY A 3 19.60 18.45 11.80
N ALA A 4 20.27 19.09 10.85
CA ALA A 4 19.79 19.19 9.48
C ALA A 4 20.88 18.74 8.52
N LEU A 5 20.53 17.84 7.60
CA LEU A 5 21.36 17.42 6.48
C LEU A 5 20.62 17.75 5.19
N ASN A 6 21.18 18.64 4.39
CA ASN A 6 20.66 18.95 3.06
C ASN A 6 21.72 18.61 2.02
N ILE A 7 21.39 17.74 1.07
CA ILE A 7 22.27 17.35 -0.03
C ILE A 7 21.58 17.60 -1.37
N PHE A 8 22.35 18.12 -2.34
CA PHE A 8 21.88 18.54 -3.65
C PHE A 8 22.89 18.10 -4.70
N ASN A 9 22.46 17.28 -5.67
CA ASN A 9 23.34 16.71 -6.70
C ASN A 9 24.58 16.03 -6.09
N THR A 10 24.35 15.19 -5.08
CA THR A 10 25.39 14.53 -4.28
C THR A 10 25.24 13.00 -4.36
N ASP A 11 26.35 12.28 -4.42
CA ASP A 11 26.42 10.83 -4.22
C ASP A 11 26.95 10.56 -2.79
N VAL A 12 26.18 9.83 -1.98
CA VAL A 12 26.52 9.44 -0.61
C VAL A 12 26.56 7.93 -0.53
N ARG A 13 27.64 7.37 0.01
CA ARG A 13 27.81 5.92 0.17
C ARG A 13 28.19 5.53 1.59
N GLY A 14 27.34 4.69 2.18
CA GLY A 14 27.54 4.11 3.50
C GLY A 14 28.05 2.68 3.42
N PHE A 15 29.35 2.48 3.63
CA PHE A 15 29.97 1.15 3.61
C PHE A 15 29.88 0.46 4.97
N ALA A 16 29.71 -0.86 4.95
CA ALA A 16 29.75 -1.69 6.14
C ALA A 16 31.14 -1.65 6.77
N SER A 17 31.20 -1.69 8.10
CA SER A 17 32.45 -1.79 8.85
C SER A 17 32.27 -2.73 10.05
N GLN A 18 33.25 -3.62 10.26
CA GLN A 18 33.38 -4.55 11.40
C GLN A 18 32.08 -4.87 12.16
N GLY A 19 31.18 -5.64 11.54
CA GLY A 19 29.95 -6.15 12.18
C GLY A 19 28.76 -5.19 12.22
N LYS A 20 28.87 -3.98 11.66
CA LYS A 20 27.74 -3.05 11.47
C LYS A 20 27.38 -2.95 10.00
N GLY A 21 26.08 -2.99 9.70
CA GLY A 21 25.56 -2.72 8.36
C GLY A 21 25.76 -1.26 7.98
N GLY A 22 26.33 -0.99 6.81
CA GLY A 22 26.56 0.36 6.31
C GLY A 22 25.24 1.08 6.05
N GLN A 23 25.08 2.29 6.60
CA GLN A 23 23.91 3.14 6.37
C GLN A 23 24.33 4.28 5.46
N GLY A 24 23.60 4.54 4.38
CA GLY A 24 23.89 5.69 3.51
C GLY A 24 23.77 7.00 4.30
N ILE A 25 22.66 7.17 5.02
CA ILE A 25 22.44 8.22 6.00
C ILE A 25 21.93 7.59 7.30
N PHE A 26 22.53 7.96 8.43
CA PHE A 26 22.00 7.67 9.76
C PHE A 26 21.57 8.97 10.41
N ALA A 27 20.28 9.13 10.69
CA ALA A 27 19.71 10.37 11.21
C ALA A 27 18.98 10.10 12.54
N SER A 28 19.29 10.89 13.57
CA SER A 28 18.74 10.75 14.91
C SER A 28 18.00 12.03 15.27
N GLY A 29 16.66 11.99 15.23
CA GLY A 29 15.79 13.16 15.45
C GLY A 29 16.14 14.37 14.56
N ALA A 30 16.56 14.11 13.32
CA ALA A 30 17.09 15.13 12.41
C ALA A 30 16.22 15.29 11.16
N ASN A 31 16.35 16.45 10.53
CA ASN A 31 15.77 16.74 9.23
C ASN A 31 16.76 16.37 8.12
N VAL A 32 16.28 15.66 7.10
CA VAL A 32 17.07 15.21 5.95
C VAL A 32 16.38 15.67 4.67
N LEU A 33 17.07 16.44 3.85
CA LEU A 33 16.65 16.80 2.50
C LEU A 33 17.64 16.21 1.49
N ILE A 34 17.13 15.37 0.61
CA ILE A 34 17.88 14.74 -0.47
C ILE A 34 17.24 15.23 -1.76
N ALA A 35 17.93 16.11 -2.47
CA ALA A 35 17.36 16.80 -3.62
C ALA A 35 18.31 16.86 -4.81
N ASP A 36 17.83 17.37 -5.93
CA ASP A 36 18.61 17.68 -7.12
C ASP A 36 19.38 16.50 -7.72
N LYS A 37 18.73 15.35 -7.97
CA LYS A 37 19.38 14.13 -8.52
C LYS A 37 20.48 13.60 -7.61
N SER A 38 20.29 13.71 -6.30
CA SER A 38 21.18 13.04 -5.35
C SER A 38 20.94 11.53 -5.36
N HIS A 39 21.96 10.78 -4.99
CA HIS A 39 21.91 9.34 -4.83
C HIS A 39 22.50 8.95 -3.47
N VAL A 40 21.72 8.27 -2.65
CA VAL A 40 22.16 7.75 -1.35
C VAL A 40 22.13 6.22 -1.40
N THR A 41 23.29 5.60 -1.19
CA THR A 41 23.43 4.14 -1.15
C THR A 41 23.98 3.71 0.20
N GLY A 42 23.37 2.72 0.84
CA GLY A 42 23.94 2.04 1.99
C GLY A 42 24.09 0.54 1.77
N ASP A 43 25.20 -0.04 2.23
CA ASP A 43 25.44 -1.50 2.15
C ASP A 43 24.34 -2.31 2.85
N MET A 44 23.73 -1.76 3.89
CA MET A 44 22.55 -2.31 4.56
C MET A 44 21.30 -1.50 4.18
N ASN A 45 21.09 -0.32 4.77
CA ASN A 45 19.94 0.51 4.43
C ASN A 45 20.38 1.84 3.83
N GLY A 46 19.60 2.38 2.90
CA GLY A 46 19.86 3.69 2.32
C GLY A 46 19.80 4.79 3.38
N ILE A 47 18.71 4.82 4.15
CA ILE A 47 18.53 5.71 5.30
C ILE A 47 18.11 4.90 6.52
N ASN A 48 18.68 5.22 7.68
CA ASN A 48 18.20 4.74 8.98
C ASN A 48 17.84 5.95 9.87
N LEU A 49 16.55 6.06 10.19
CA LEU A 49 15.97 7.10 11.03
C LEU A 49 15.71 6.53 12.42
N VAL A 50 16.24 7.21 13.43
CA VAL A 50 16.07 6.82 14.83
C VAL A 50 15.69 8.01 15.71
N ASP A 51 15.21 7.73 16.92
CA ASP A 51 14.93 8.76 17.92
C ASP A 51 16.20 9.59 18.21
N GLY A 52 16.02 10.90 18.35
CA GLY A 52 17.06 11.85 18.76
C GLY A 52 17.25 11.81 20.26
N SER A 53 17.68 10.66 20.78
CA SER A 53 18.02 10.49 22.19
C SER A 53 19.53 10.35 22.40
N GLY A 54 20.02 10.97 23.47
CA GLY A 54 21.41 10.91 23.90
C GLY A 54 21.50 10.97 25.42
N ASN A 55 22.34 10.14 26.02
CA ASN A 55 22.56 10.11 27.49
C ASN A 55 21.28 10.00 28.33
N GLY A 56 20.26 9.26 27.85
CA GLY A 56 19.00 9.05 28.57
C GLY A 56 18.02 10.24 28.50
N VAL A 57 18.29 11.23 27.65
CA VAL A 57 17.42 12.40 27.41
C VAL A 57 16.98 12.40 25.94
N VAL A 58 15.70 12.72 25.70
CA VAL A 58 15.20 13.03 24.34
C VAL A 58 15.55 14.47 24.01
N ASP A 59 16.40 14.65 23.00
CA ASP A 59 16.65 15.96 22.40
C ASP A 59 15.68 16.25 21.25
N GLY A 60 15.11 15.20 20.62
CA GLY A 60 14.00 15.28 19.67
C GLY A 60 13.59 13.90 19.11
N ASN A 61 12.30 13.55 19.12
CA ASN A 61 11.82 12.23 18.70
C ASN A 61 11.14 12.23 17.32
N LYS A 62 11.23 13.34 16.58
CA LYS A 62 10.66 13.48 15.24
C LYS A 62 11.74 13.60 14.16
N SER A 63 11.66 12.81 13.11
CA SER A 63 12.52 12.96 11.94
C SER A 63 11.67 13.39 10.74
N VAL A 64 12.16 14.37 9.98
CA VAL A 64 11.53 14.79 8.73
C VAL A 64 12.49 14.52 7.59
N THR A 65 12.12 13.62 6.69
CA THR A 65 12.93 13.24 5.54
C THR A 65 12.19 13.56 4.25
N VAL A 66 12.82 14.34 3.36
CA VAL A 66 12.28 14.67 2.03
C VAL A 66 13.25 14.17 0.98
N ILE A 67 12.76 13.34 0.07
CA ILE A 67 13.49 12.79 -1.07
C ILE A 67 12.83 13.34 -2.34
N ASP A 68 13.48 14.30 -2.97
CA ASP A 68 12.97 15.06 -4.12
C ASP A 68 13.82 14.80 -5.35
N ARG A 69 13.22 14.19 -6.39
CA ARG A 69 13.89 13.87 -7.66
C ARG A 69 15.26 13.23 -7.44
N SER A 70 15.30 12.22 -6.58
CA SER A 70 16.53 11.59 -6.09
C SER A 70 16.31 10.10 -5.85
N ILE A 71 17.40 9.36 -5.64
CA ILE A 71 17.39 7.92 -5.44
C ILE A 71 17.93 7.60 -4.04
N VAL A 72 17.25 6.67 -3.34
CA VAL A 72 17.74 6.09 -2.09
C VAL A 72 17.72 4.57 -2.21
N GLU A 73 18.87 3.94 -1.94
CA GLU A 73 19.09 2.50 -2.13
C GLU A 73 19.69 1.86 -0.88
N GLY A 74 19.04 0.79 -0.38
CA GLY A 74 19.65 -0.15 0.56
C GLY A 74 20.05 -1.43 -0.18
N LEU A 75 21.34 -1.77 -0.20
CA LEU A 75 21.84 -2.91 -0.98
C LEU A 75 21.55 -4.27 -0.35
N GLY A 76 21.65 -4.37 0.98
CA GLY A 76 21.40 -5.60 1.74
C GLY A 76 20.08 -5.59 2.51
N GLY A 77 19.48 -4.43 2.69
CA GLY A 77 18.30 -4.18 3.52
C GLY A 77 17.30 -3.27 2.84
N ALA A 78 16.60 -2.47 3.64
CA ALA A 78 15.54 -1.60 3.17
C ALA A 78 16.07 -0.29 2.58
N ALA A 79 15.28 0.38 1.73
CA ALA A 79 15.65 1.74 1.30
C ALA A 79 15.65 2.69 2.51
N ILE A 80 14.64 2.58 3.36
CA ILE A 80 14.48 3.37 4.58
C ILE A 80 14.10 2.44 5.73
N LYS A 81 14.84 2.55 6.84
CA LYS A 81 14.50 1.91 8.11
C LYS A 81 14.17 2.98 9.15
N VAL A 82 13.13 2.75 9.93
CA VAL A 82 12.71 3.59 11.06
C VAL A 82 12.61 2.71 12.29
N ASN A 83 13.43 2.97 13.29
CA ASN A 83 13.41 2.16 14.52
C ASN A 83 13.93 2.94 15.73
N GLN A 84 13.82 2.34 16.92
CA GLN A 84 14.34 2.94 18.14
C GLN A 84 15.85 2.74 18.26
N ARG A 85 16.55 3.76 18.76
CA ARG A 85 17.96 3.66 19.15
C ARG A 85 18.13 3.34 20.62
N VAL A 86 17.39 4.01 21.51
CA VAL A 86 17.64 3.90 22.96
C VAL A 86 16.39 3.59 23.78
N ALA A 87 15.40 4.50 23.86
CA ALA A 87 14.30 4.36 24.81
C ALA A 87 12.98 5.03 24.42
N PHE A 88 12.91 5.68 23.25
CA PHE A 88 11.74 6.50 22.90
C PHE A 88 11.25 6.19 21.49
N ASP A 89 9.94 6.12 21.37
CA ASP A 89 9.23 6.00 20.10
C ASP A 89 9.62 7.17 19.17
N ILE A 90 9.98 6.87 17.93
CA ILE A 90 10.23 7.87 16.90
C ILE A 90 8.95 8.10 16.08
N GLU A 91 8.69 9.37 15.75
CA GLU A 91 7.76 9.77 14.70
C GLU A 91 8.56 10.22 13.46
N ALA A 92 8.42 9.52 12.34
CA ALA A 92 9.10 9.85 11.09
C ALA A 92 8.11 10.35 10.04
N ASP A 93 8.24 11.60 9.61
CA ASP A 93 7.56 12.14 8.43
C ASP A 93 8.48 11.97 7.23
N ILE A 94 8.07 11.16 6.26
CA ILE A 94 8.87 10.81 5.09
C ILE A 94 8.09 11.20 3.83
N ALA A 95 8.66 12.08 3.02
CA ALA A 95 8.11 12.49 1.74
C ALA A 95 8.99 12.00 0.59
N VAL A 96 8.42 11.22 -0.33
CA VAL A 96 9.06 10.75 -1.56
C VAL A 96 8.36 11.41 -2.74
N GLN A 97 9.02 12.38 -3.38
CA GLN A 97 8.36 13.30 -4.30
C GLN A 97 9.11 13.51 -5.63
N ASN A 98 8.37 13.93 -6.66
CA ASN A 98 8.89 14.38 -7.95
C ASN A 98 9.79 13.36 -8.66
N GLN A 99 9.24 12.19 -8.96
CA GLN A 99 9.94 11.10 -9.66
C GLN A 99 11.15 10.57 -8.88
N SER A 100 11.06 10.58 -7.54
CA SER A 100 12.03 9.91 -6.69
C SER A 100 11.86 8.39 -6.76
N GLU A 101 12.96 7.69 -6.53
CA GLU A 101 13.00 6.23 -6.52
C GLU A 101 13.56 5.72 -5.20
N LEU A 102 12.96 4.64 -4.69
CA LEU A 102 13.47 3.89 -3.55
C LEU A 102 13.77 2.47 -4.01
N TRP A 103 14.99 1.99 -3.75
CA TRP A 103 15.43 0.64 -4.09
C TRP A 103 15.87 -0.10 -2.83
N SER A 104 15.56 -1.40 -2.76
CA SER A 104 15.91 -2.24 -1.63
C SER A 104 16.42 -3.60 -2.07
N GLY A 105 17.40 -4.12 -1.35
CA GLY A 105 17.98 -5.44 -1.57
C GLY A 105 17.15 -6.56 -0.97
N ASN A 106 16.38 -6.26 0.09
CA ASN A 106 15.54 -7.24 0.78
C ASN A 106 14.07 -7.21 0.34
N GLY A 107 13.71 -6.35 -0.63
CA GLY A 107 12.35 -6.21 -1.15
C GLY A 107 11.44 -5.25 -0.36
N ASN A 108 11.89 -4.73 0.79
CA ASN A 108 11.14 -3.77 1.58
C ASN A 108 11.68 -2.35 1.33
N LEU A 109 10.84 -1.44 0.85
CA LEU A 109 11.23 -0.04 0.68
C LEU A 109 11.27 0.69 2.03
N LEU A 110 10.35 0.33 2.91
CA LEU A 110 10.24 0.89 4.25
C LEU A 110 10.07 -0.23 5.27
N GLU A 111 10.86 -0.17 6.34
CA GLU A 111 10.70 -0.97 7.55
C GLU A 111 10.49 -0.07 8.77
N VAL A 112 9.42 -0.29 9.52
CA VAL A 112 9.08 0.45 10.74
C VAL A 112 9.01 -0.51 11.91
N GLU A 113 9.88 -0.32 12.89
CA GLU A 113 10.08 -1.24 14.00
C GLU A 113 10.08 -0.52 15.34
N ASP A 114 9.96 -1.30 16.42
CA ASP A 114 10.13 -0.85 17.80
C ASP A 114 9.16 0.29 18.15
N HIS A 115 7.84 0.05 18.16
CA HIS A 115 6.82 1.04 18.56
C HIS A 115 6.87 2.38 17.80
N SER A 116 7.51 2.40 16.63
CA SER A 116 7.72 3.63 15.86
C SER A 116 6.48 4.02 15.07
N THR A 117 6.34 5.31 14.77
CA THR A 117 5.31 5.83 13.87
C THR A 117 5.96 6.38 12.60
N ALA A 118 5.53 5.92 11.43
CA ALA A 118 5.94 6.46 10.15
C ALA A 118 4.74 7.04 9.39
N ASN A 119 4.86 8.31 9.00
CA ASN A 119 3.96 8.98 8.08
C ASN A 119 4.65 9.06 6.71
N PHE A 120 4.32 8.12 5.83
CA PHE A 120 4.96 7.92 4.53
C PHE A 120 4.10 8.51 3.40
N ASN A 121 4.53 9.63 2.83
CA ASN A 121 3.85 10.33 1.75
C ASN A 121 4.59 10.14 0.42
N VAL A 122 3.89 9.63 -0.59
CA VAL A 122 4.42 9.42 -1.93
C VAL A 122 3.68 10.33 -2.89
N ASP A 123 4.43 11.18 -3.58
CA ASP A 123 3.92 12.18 -4.48
C ASP A 123 4.60 12.03 -5.85
N ASN A 124 3.81 11.88 -6.92
CA ASN A 124 4.30 11.86 -8.30
C ASN A 124 5.56 10.97 -8.49
N SER A 125 5.55 9.79 -7.87
CA SER A 125 6.69 8.86 -7.81
C SER A 125 6.20 7.42 -7.95
N THR A 126 7.04 6.52 -8.47
CA THR A 126 6.71 5.11 -8.66
C THR A 126 7.63 4.25 -7.81
N LEU A 127 7.02 3.49 -6.91
CA LEU A 127 7.71 2.66 -5.93
C LEU A 127 7.46 1.18 -6.21
N ASN A 128 8.52 0.37 -6.18
CA ASN A 128 8.46 -1.07 -6.40
C ASN A 128 9.09 -1.80 -5.21
N GLY A 129 8.26 -2.45 -4.40
CA GLY A 129 8.66 -3.11 -3.16
C GLY A 129 7.66 -2.84 -2.03
N ASN A 130 7.87 -3.50 -0.90
CA ASN A 130 6.91 -3.57 0.19
C ASN A 130 7.08 -2.43 1.20
N LEU A 131 6.00 -2.11 1.92
CA LEU A 131 6.02 -1.23 3.09
C LEU A 131 5.63 -2.05 4.31
N VAL A 132 6.51 -2.14 5.29
CA VAL A 132 6.38 -3.09 6.41
C VAL A 132 6.47 -2.36 7.74
N ALA A 133 5.52 -2.61 8.62
CA ALA A 133 5.62 -2.29 10.03
C ALA A 133 5.55 -3.58 10.88
N ASP A 134 6.25 -3.60 12.01
CA ASP A 134 6.01 -4.63 13.02
C ASP A 134 4.65 -4.43 13.72
N ASP A 135 4.25 -5.41 14.53
CA ASP A 135 2.94 -5.41 15.21
C ASP A 135 2.82 -4.32 16.30
N THR A 136 3.94 -3.70 16.68
CA THR A 136 3.99 -2.64 17.70
C THR A 136 3.97 -1.24 17.10
N SER A 137 4.24 -1.14 15.80
CA SER A 137 4.47 0.12 15.10
C SER A 137 3.24 0.62 14.34
N THR A 138 3.24 1.90 13.99
CA THR A 138 2.18 2.56 13.22
C THR A 138 2.68 3.03 11.88
N LEU A 139 2.13 2.48 10.79
CA LEU A 139 2.41 2.91 9.42
C LEU A 139 1.20 3.61 8.79
N ASN A 140 1.36 4.90 8.52
CA ASN A 140 0.38 5.73 7.83
C ASN A 140 0.93 6.09 6.44
N ILE A 141 0.17 5.77 5.39
CA ILE A 141 0.62 5.94 4.01
C ILE A 141 -0.34 6.87 3.27
N THR A 142 0.22 7.80 2.50
CA THR A 142 -0.51 8.62 1.53
C THR A 142 0.12 8.47 0.15
N LEU A 143 -0.68 8.11 -0.85
CA LEU A 143 -0.31 8.12 -2.26
C LEU A 143 -1.09 9.24 -2.95
N GLN A 144 -0.38 10.17 -3.60
CA GLN A 144 -0.98 11.35 -4.22
C GLN A 144 -0.29 11.77 -5.53
N ASN A 145 -0.99 12.61 -6.30
CA ASN A 145 -0.53 13.21 -7.55
C ASN A 145 0.03 12.19 -8.55
N GLY A 146 -0.71 11.11 -8.79
CA GLY A 146 -0.32 10.05 -9.73
C GLY A 146 0.76 9.11 -9.21
N ALA A 147 1.02 9.09 -7.89
CA ALA A 147 1.94 8.13 -7.29
C ALA A 147 1.50 6.69 -7.54
N GLN A 148 2.47 5.80 -7.64
CA GLN A 148 2.26 4.37 -7.84
C GLN A 148 3.05 3.58 -6.80
N LEU A 149 2.39 2.62 -6.15
CA LEU A 149 3.02 1.62 -5.28
C LEU A 149 2.74 0.23 -5.85
N ASN A 150 3.80 -0.49 -6.22
CA ASN A 150 3.77 -1.87 -6.66
C ASN A 150 4.43 -2.75 -5.59
N GLY A 151 3.62 -3.34 -4.72
CA GLY A 151 4.11 -4.09 -3.56
C GLY A 151 3.04 -4.25 -2.48
N ASP A 152 3.36 -5.05 -1.48
CA ASP A 152 2.47 -5.31 -0.35
C ASP A 152 2.67 -4.29 0.77
N ILE A 153 1.62 -4.09 1.55
CA ILE A 153 1.62 -3.29 2.78
C ILE A 153 1.35 -4.24 3.94
N VAL A 154 2.35 -4.43 4.78
CA VAL A 154 2.27 -5.28 5.96
C VAL A 154 2.05 -4.39 7.18
N ASN A 155 1.00 -4.70 7.96
CA ASN A 155 0.59 -3.95 9.15
C ASN A 155 0.33 -2.45 8.90
N GLY A 156 -0.29 -2.13 7.76
CA GLY A 156 -0.71 -0.78 7.41
C GLY A 156 -1.84 -0.27 8.33
N SER A 157 -1.57 0.80 9.08
CA SER A 157 -2.57 1.41 9.98
C SER A 157 -3.56 2.28 9.22
N ARG A 158 -3.08 3.05 8.25
CA ARG A 158 -3.92 3.89 7.38
C ARG A 158 -3.29 3.96 6.00
N LEU A 159 -4.13 3.85 4.98
CA LEU A 159 -3.78 4.14 3.59
C LEU A 159 -4.77 5.15 3.00
N ALA A 160 -4.24 6.26 2.49
CA ALA A 160 -4.99 7.22 1.70
C ALA A 160 -4.47 7.22 0.26
N ILE A 161 -5.36 6.99 -0.72
CA ILE A 161 -5.01 7.03 -2.15
C ILE A 161 -5.84 8.11 -2.83
N THR A 162 -5.17 9.16 -3.27
CA THR A 162 -5.80 10.37 -3.80
C THR A 162 -5.28 10.71 -5.20
N SER A 163 -5.94 11.63 -5.89
CA SER A 163 -5.37 12.35 -7.03
C SER A 163 -4.86 11.41 -8.15
N GLY A 164 -5.65 10.40 -8.50
CA GLY A 164 -5.34 9.44 -9.56
C GLY A 164 -4.24 8.43 -9.23
N SER A 165 -3.79 8.37 -7.98
CA SER A 165 -2.75 7.44 -7.54
C SER A 165 -3.23 5.99 -7.52
N HIS A 166 -2.29 5.06 -7.56
CA HIS A 166 -2.58 3.63 -7.71
C HIS A 166 -1.73 2.78 -6.78
N TRP A 167 -2.39 1.87 -6.07
CA TRP A 167 -1.75 0.76 -5.38
C TRP A 167 -2.01 -0.56 -6.11
N GLN A 168 -0.93 -1.25 -6.48
CA GLN A 168 -0.90 -2.58 -7.06
C GLN A 168 -0.35 -3.56 -6.01
N MET A 169 -1.24 -4.25 -5.32
CA MET A 169 -0.86 -5.31 -4.37
C MET A 169 -0.36 -6.56 -5.11
N GLN A 170 0.50 -7.34 -4.46
CA GLN A 170 1.15 -8.53 -5.03
C GLN A 170 0.69 -9.84 -4.38
N GLY A 171 0.24 -9.78 -3.13
CA GLY A 171 -0.35 -10.91 -2.41
C GLY A 171 -1.58 -10.51 -1.63
N ASP A 172 -2.00 -11.37 -0.69
CA ASP A 172 -3.04 -11.01 0.28
C ASP A 172 -2.56 -9.88 1.17
N ASN A 173 -3.42 -8.90 1.44
CA ASN A 173 -3.07 -7.72 2.22
C ASN A 173 -4.11 -7.42 3.30
N ALA A 174 -3.63 -6.91 4.42
CA ALA A 174 -4.46 -6.41 5.50
C ALA A 174 -4.07 -4.97 5.84
N VAL A 175 -4.98 -4.03 5.61
CA VAL A 175 -4.80 -2.61 5.95
C VAL A 175 -5.97 -2.18 6.81
N ARG A 176 -5.70 -1.58 7.97
CA ARG A 176 -6.75 -1.28 8.93
C ARG A 176 -7.78 -0.27 8.38
N SER A 177 -7.34 0.87 7.87
CA SER A 177 -8.23 1.89 7.29
C SER A 177 -7.77 2.30 5.89
N LEU A 178 -8.64 2.13 4.90
CA LEU A 178 -8.42 2.58 3.52
C LEU A 178 -9.37 3.72 3.17
N SER A 179 -8.82 4.83 2.67
CA SER A 179 -9.57 5.95 2.13
C SER A 179 -9.17 6.22 0.68
N LEU A 180 -10.16 6.40 -0.18
CA LEU A 180 -9.95 6.71 -1.60
C LEU A 180 -10.52 8.09 -1.93
N GLN A 181 -9.79 8.86 -2.72
CA GLN A 181 -10.26 10.14 -3.27
C GLN A 181 -9.83 10.27 -4.74
N GLY A 182 -10.49 9.50 -5.60
CA GLY A 182 -10.16 9.38 -7.02
C GLY A 182 -8.98 8.44 -7.32
N GLY A 183 -8.50 7.71 -6.32
CA GLY A 183 -7.45 6.69 -6.46
C GLY A 183 -7.99 5.32 -6.87
N ARG A 184 -7.05 4.40 -7.12
CA ARG A 184 -7.35 3.00 -7.46
C ARG A 184 -6.53 2.01 -6.65
N VAL A 185 -7.14 0.87 -6.34
CA VAL A 185 -6.45 -0.34 -5.89
C VAL A 185 -6.60 -1.41 -6.98
N SER A 186 -5.54 -2.16 -7.27
CA SER A 186 -5.60 -3.33 -8.16
C SER A 186 -4.86 -4.49 -7.52
N PHE A 187 -5.38 -5.69 -7.76
CA PHE A 187 -4.86 -6.95 -7.27
C PHE A 187 -3.83 -7.51 -8.22
N ALA A 188 -2.94 -8.38 -7.73
CA ALA A 188 -1.86 -8.98 -8.50
C ALA A 188 -2.38 -9.61 -9.81
N ASP A 189 -1.54 -9.76 -10.83
CA ASP A 189 -1.97 -10.36 -12.10
C ASP A 189 -2.04 -11.90 -12.06
N GLU A 190 -1.41 -12.51 -11.06
CA GLU A 190 -1.44 -13.96 -10.79
C GLU A 190 -2.29 -14.30 -9.57
N GLY A 191 -2.65 -15.57 -9.39
CA GLY A 191 -3.47 -16.02 -8.26
C GLY A 191 -4.85 -15.37 -8.18
N PHE A 192 -5.50 -15.46 -7.02
CA PHE A 192 -6.62 -14.61 -6.60
C PHE A 192 -6.34 -14.21 -5.16
N HIS A 193 -6.51 -12.94 -4.82
CA HIS A 193 -6.07 -12.41 -3.54
C HIS A 193 -7.18 -11.71 -2.76
N THR A 194 -6.99 -11.60 -1.45
CA THR A 194 -7.89 -10.91 -0.54
C THR A 194 -7.25 -9.64 -0.01
N LEU A 195 -8.00 -8.54 -0.07
CA LEU A 195 -7.73 -7.31 0.66
C LEU A 195 -8.67 -7.23 1.86
N SER A 196 -8.13 -7.42 3.06
CA SER A 196 -8.86 -7.30 4.32
C SER A 196 -8.73 -5.90 4.90
N LEU A 197 -9.85 -5.30 5.29
CA LEU A 197 -9.96 -3.94 5.82
C LEU A 197 -10.83 -3.92 7.08
N ASN A 198 -10.56 -2.99 8.01
CA ASN A 198 -11.50 -2.68 9.10
C ASN A 198 -12.37 -1.48 8.75
N GLU A 199 -11.86 -0.56 7.94
CA GLU A 199 -12.58 0.62 7.50
C GLU A 199 -12.30 0.93 6.04
N LEU A 200 -13.35 1.26 5.29
CA LEU A 200 -13.28 1.71 3.91
C LEU A 200 -14.08 3.00 3.74
N SER A 201 -13.47 4.05 3.20
CA SER A 201 -14.11 5.37 3.04
C SER A 201 -13.81 6.05 1.70
N GLY A 202 -14.69 6.98 1.30
CA GLY A 202 -14.43 7.93 0.20
C GLY A 202 -14.94 7.46 -1.17
N ALA A 203 -14.20 7.78 -2.23
CA ALA A 203 -14.55 7.40 -3.59
C ALA A 203 -13.35 6.98 -4.43
N GLY A 204 -13.45 5.86 -5.13
CA GLY A 204 -12.35 5.30 -5.93
C GLY A 204 -12.73 4.06 -6.72
N THR A 205 -11.74 3.38 -7.29
CA THR A 205 -11.95 2.17 -8.11
C THR A 205 -11.14 0.99 -7.60
N PHE A 206 -11.72 -0.20 -7.66
CA PHE A 206 -11.01 -1.47 -7.45
C PHE A 206 -10.91 -2.25 -8.77
N GLY A 207 -9.71 -2.69 -9.13
CA GLY A 207 -9.47 -3.63 -10.22
C GLY A 207 -9.42 -5.04 -9.69
N LEU A 208 -10.39 -5.87 -10.08
CA LEU A 208 -10.58 -7.23 -9.59
C LEU A 208 -10.56 -8.22 -10.76
N ARG A 209 -10.14 -9.45 -10.47
CA ARG A 209 -10.25 -10.58 -11.38
C ARG A 209 -11.19 -11.62 -10.79
N VAL A 210 -11.88 -12.33 -11.69
CA VAL A 210 -12.76 -13.45 -11.33
C VAL A 210 -12.58 -14.55 -12.34
N ASP A 211 -12.70 -15.80 -11.90
CA ASP A 211 -12.94 -16.95 -12.76
C ASP A 211 -14.35 -17.45 -12.46
N LEU A 212 -15.28 -17.10 -13.35
CA LEU A 212 -16.68 -17.48 -13.21
C LEU A 212 -16.93 -18.98 -13.42
N ASP A 213 -16.03 -19.71 -14.07
CA ASP A 213 -16.17 -21.16 -14.30
C ASP A 213 -15.92 -21.92 -13.00
N ASN A 214 -14.92 -21.49 -12.24
CA ASN A 214 -14.53 -22.11 -10.98
C ASN A 214 -15.13 -21.40 -9.75
N GLY A 215 -15.79 -20.26 -9.94
CA GLY A 215 -16.42 -19.48 -8.87
C GLY A 215 -15.42 -18.87 -7.89
N VAL A 216 -14.20 -18.57 -8.35
CA VAL A 216 -13.12 -17.96 -7.57
C VAL A 216 -12.81 -16.55 -8.07
N GLY A 217 -12.21 -15.71 -7.24
CA GLY A 217 -11.95 -14.32 -7.60
C GLY A 217 -11.19 -13.57 -6.52
N ASP A 218 -10.69 -12.40 -6.89
CA ASP A 218 -10.16 -11.43 -5.94
C ASP A 218 -11.29 -10.97 -5.00
N LEU A 219 -10.95 -10.73 -3.74
CA LEU A 219 -11.89 -10.40 -2.68
C LEU A 219 -11.49 -9.11 -1.96
N ILE A 220 -12.48 -8.25 -1.70
CA ILE A 220 -12.36 -7.15 -0.75
C ILE A 220 -13.22 -7.51 0.45
N ASP A 221 -12.60 -7.71 1.60
CA ASP A 221 -13.25 -8.09 2.86
C ASP A 221 -13.20 -6.92 3.84
N VAL A 222 -14.37 -6.37 4.20
CA VAL A 222 -14.46 -5.24 5.15
C VAL A 222 -15.12 -5.71 6.46
N ASN A 223 -14.30 -5.82 7.50
CA ASN A 223 -14.65 -6.30 8.83
C ASN A 223 -15.11 -5.17 9.80
N GLY A 224 -15.41 -3.99 9.25
CA GLY A 224 -15.99 -2.87 10.02
C GLY A 224 -16.80 -1.93 9.14
N GLN A 225 -16.56 -0.62 9.22
CA GLN A 225 -17.39 0.37 8.53
C GLN A 225 -16.96 0.56 7.08
N ALA A 226 -17.92 0.57 6.15
CA ALA A 226 -17.68 1.01 4.79
C ALA A 226 -18.66 2.11 4.39
N SER A 227 -18.14 3.22 3.89
CA SER A 227 -18.93 4.38 3.46
C SER A 227 -18.36 5.03 2.20
N GLY A 228 -19.22 5.50 1.31
CA GLY A 228 -18.79 6.18 0.09
C GLY A 228 -19.18 5.48 -1.21
N GLN A 229 -18.46 5.77 -2.30
CA GLN A 229 -18.80 5.37 -3.67
C GLN A 229 -17.62 4.69 -4.37
N PHE A 230 -17.74 3.39 -4.63
CA PHE A 230 -16.64 2.61 -5.21
C PHE A 230 -17.05 1.98 -6.55
N GLY A 231 -16.22 2.21 -7.57
CA GLY A 231 -16.33 1.51 -8.85
C GLY A 231 -15.60 0.17 -8.81
N LEU A 232 -16.16 -0.86 -9.43
CA LEU A 232 -15.52 -2.15 -9.60
C LEU A 232 -15.21 -2.37 -11.09
N ARG A 233 -13.94 -2.55 -11.42
CA ARG A 233 -13.49 -2.98 -12.75
C ARG A 233 -13.12 -4.45 -12.68
N VAL A 234 -14.03 -5.29 -13.18
CA VAL A 234 -13.89 -6.75 -13.11
C VAL A 234 -13.38 -7.31 -14.43
N ARG A 235 -12.31 -8.11 -14.39
CA ARG A 235 -11.79 -8.90 -15.52
C ARG A 235 -12.11 -10.38 -15.29
N ASN A 236 -12.92 -10.98 -16.15
CA ASN A 236 -13.10 -12.44 -16.15
C ASN A 236 -11.85 -13.11 -16.75
N THR A 237 -11.16 -13.93 -15.97
CA THR A 237 -10.01 -14.74 -16.36
C THR A 237 -10.39 -16.20 -16.62
N GLY A 238 -11.62 -16.59 -16.27
CA GLY A 238 -12.20 -17.87 -16.66
C GLY A 238 -12.37 -18.00 -18.17
N ARG A 239 -12.64 -19.21 -18.65
CA ARG A 239 -12.93 -19.41 -20.07
C ARG A 239 -14.29 -18.79 -20.40
N ARG A 240 -14.46 -18.39 -21.64
CA ARG A 240 -15.78 -18.03 -22.15
C ARG A 240 -16.60 -19.32 -22.24
N LEU A 241 -17.57 -19.49 -21.35
CA LEU A 241 -18.54 -20.60 -21.39
C LEU A 241 -19.35 -20.52 -22.71
N CYS A 242 -18.86 -21.21 -23.75
CA CYS A 242 -19.64 -21.63 -24.89
C CYS A 242 -20.05 -23.09 -24.64
N LEU A 243 -21.27 -23.31 -24.14
CA LEU A 243 -21.86 -24.63 -24.23
C LEU A 243 -22.01 -25.00 -25.72
N PRO A 244 -21.65 -26.21 -26.16
CA PRO A 244 -21.92 -26.65 -27.51
C PRO A 244 -23.43 -26.89 -27.63
N THR A 245 -24.17 -25.93 -28.19
CA THR A 245 -25.58 -26.11 -28.47
C THR A 245 -25.73 -27.01 -29.71
N TRP A 246 -26.21 -28.24 -29.51
CA TRP A 246 -26.95 -28.91 -30.57
C TRP A 246 -28.36 -28.33 -30.63
N HIS A 247 -28.71 -27.87 -31.84
CA HIS A 247 -29.99 -27.34 -32.30
C HIS A 247 -30.31 -25.86 -32.00
N ARG A 248 -30.06 -25.08 -33.06
CA ARG A 248 -30.79 -23.89 -33.55
C ARG A 248 -31.60 -23.10 -32.52
N SER A 249 -31.16 -21.85 -32.40
CA SER A 249 -31.91 -20.66 -31.95
C SER A 249 -32.01 -20.47 -30.43
N ARG A 250 -31.53 -19.30 -30.01
CA ARG A 250 -31.87 -18.54 -28.79
C ARG A 250 -31.01 -18.76 -27.53
N TRP A 251 -30.40 -17.64 -27.13
CA TRP A 251 -30.14 -17.10 -25.79
C TRP A 251 -29.52 -18.03 -24.72
N CYS A 252 -28.27 -17.71 -24.34
CA CYS A 252 -27.60 -18.27 -23.15
C CYS A 252 -28.24 -17.70 -21.86
N ILE A 253 -28.65 -18.55 -20.93
CA ILE A 253 -29.07 -18.16 -19.57
C ILE A 253 -28.21 -18.96 -18.56
N PRO A 254 -27.49 -18.31 -17.63
CA PRO A 254 -26.74 -19.03 -16.60
C PRO A 254 -27.64 -19.53 -15.46
N LYS A 255 -27.37 -20.75 -14.98
CA LYS A 255 -28.01 -21.40 -13.83
C LYS A 255 -27.01 -21.41 -12.67
N VAL A 256 -27.30 -20.71 -11.57
CA VAL A 256 -26.44 -20.67 -10.36
C VAL A 256 -27.10 -21.46 -9.23
N ALA A 257 -26.35 -22.37 -8.62
CA ALA A 257 -26.75 -23.12 -7.44
C ALA A 257 -26.46 -22.33 -6.16
N THR A 258 -27.46 -22.17 -5.30
CA THR A 258 -27.35 -21.45 -4.02
C THR A 258 -27.23 -22.43 -2.84
N ARG A 259 -26.25 -22.21 -1.95
CA ARG A 259 -26.30 -22.67 -0.56
C ARG A 259 -26.18 -21.47 0.39
N ASN A 260 -27.12 -21.47 1.34
CA ASN A 260 -27.45 -20.58 2.45
C ASN A 260 -26.47 -19.46 2.83
N SER A 261 -26.95 -18.21 2.69
CA SER A 261 -26.87 -17.08 3.63
C SER A 261 -27.77 -15.98 3.07
N ALA A 262 -28.58 -15.33 3.90
CA ALA A 262 -29.61 -14.40 3.45
C ALA A 262 -28.99 -13.08 2.91
N CYS A 263 -29.18 -12.82 1.62
CA CYS A 263 -28.83 -11.58 0.94
C CYS A 263 -30.09 -11.03 0.25
N TRP A 264 -30.40 -9.74 0.43
CA TRP A 264 -31.53 -9.11 -0.25
C TRP A 264 -31.20 -8.89 -1.73
N ALA A 265 -32.13 -9.26 -2.61
CA ALA A 265 -32.12 -8.98 -4.03
C ALA A 265 -33.17 -7.90 -4.34
N ASP A 266 -32.76 -6.81 -5.00
CA ASP A 266 -33.67 -6.01 -5.81
C ASP A 266 -33.96 -6.80 -7.09
N GLY A 267 -35.24 -6.96 -7.41
CA GLY A 267 -35.76 -7.78 -8.48
C GLY A 267 -35.38 -7.25 -9.86
N SER A 268 -34.23 -7.67 -10.36
CA SER A 268 -33.98 -7.81 -11.79
C SER A 268 -33.06 -9.00 -12.05
N THR A 269 -33.42 -9.79 -13.05
CA THR A 269 -32.95 -11.15 -13.30
C THR A 269 -31.50 -11.22 -13.80
N TRP A 270 -30.50 -11.14 -12.91
CA TRP A 270 -29.13 -11.59 -13.14
C TRP A 270 -28.51 -12.07 -11.81
N ALA A 271 -27.79 -13.19 -11.81
CA ALA A 271 -27.24 -13.80 -10.60
C ALA A 271 -26.21 -12.87 -9.90
N PRO A 272 -26.24 -12.73 -8.56
CA PRO A 272 -25.50 -11.68 -7.85
C PRO A 272 -24.01 -12.01 -7.68
N ILE A 273 -23.17 -10.99 -7.86
CA ILE A 273 -21.83 -10.88 -7.29
C ILE A 273 -22.00 -10.91 -5.76
N ARG A 274 -21.33 -11.83 -5.05
CA ARG A 274 -21.31 -11.83 -3.58
C ARG A 274 -20.29 -10.81 -3.10
N ILE A 275 -20.79 -9.68 -2.58
CA ILE A 275 -20.01 -8.80 -1.72
C ILE A 275 -20.50 -9.10 -0.30
N CYS A 276 -19.66 -9.75 0.51
CA CYS A 276 -19.97 -9.99 1.92
C CYS A 276 -19.58 -8.73 2.69
N TRP A 277 -20.57 -7.95 3.10
CA TRP A 277 -20.38 -6.84 4.04
C TRP A 277 -20.70 -7.35 5.45
N SER A 278 -19.75 -7.23 6.39
CA SER A 278 -20.06 -7.51 7.80
C SER A 278 -20.90 -6.37 8.37
N SER A 279 -22.02 -6.71 9.01
CA SER A 279 -23.06 -5.75 9.38
C SER A 279 -22.69 -4.92 10.60
N ARG A 280 -22.37 -3.64 10.41
CA ARG A 280 -22.80 -2.53 11.28
C ARG A 280 -22.91 -1.26 10.42
N ALA A 281 -24.13 -0.70 10.38
CA ALA A 281 -24.51 0.61 9.84
C ALA A 281 -23.89 1.06 8.49
N MET A 282 -24.57 0.77 7.36
CA MET A 282 -24.30 1.45 6.08
C MET A 282 -25.32 2.54 5.78
N THR A 283 -24.82 3.68 5.30
CA THR A 283 -25.58 4.69 4.56
C THR A 283 -24.83 4.96 3.24
N GLY A 284 -25.36 4.48 2.11
CA GLY A 284 -24.74 4.72 0.79
C GLY A 284 -25.15 3.71 -0.29
N SER A 285 -25.40 4.20 -1.51
CA SER A 285 -25.79 3.41 -2.69
C SER A 285 -24.57 3.00 -3.53
N SER A 286 -24.47 1.73 -3.94
CA SER A 286 -23.49 1.23 -4.90
C SER A 286 -24.11 1.07 -6.30
N SER A 287 -23.32 1.25 -7.35
CA SER A 287 -23.73 0.94 -8.74
C SER A 287 -22.67 0.06 -9.40
N VAL A 288 -23.10 -1.06 -9.99
CA VAL A 288 -22.23 -2.00 -10.71
C VAL A 288 -22.46 -1.77 -12.20
N ASN A 289 -21.46 -1.24 -12.90
CA ASN A 289 -21.48 -1.18 -14.36
C ASN A 289 -20.62 -2.32 -14.92
N THR A 290 -21.27 -3.39 -15.38
CA THR A 290 -20.64 -4.42 -16.19
C THR A 290 -20.63 -3.96 -17.64
N ARG A 291 -19.45 -3.74 -18.22
CA ARG A 291 -19.31 -3.68 -19.69
C ARG A 291 -18.96 -5.09 -20.18
N SER A 292 -19.77 -5.57 -21.12
CA SER A 292 -19.62 -6.85 -21.80
C SER A 292 -18.57 -6.80 -22.91
#